data_AF-R6T0M4-F1
#
_entry.id   AF-R6T0M4-F1
#
_cell.length_a   1.000
_cell.length_b   1.000
_cell.length_c   1.000
_cell.angle_alpha   90.00
_cell.angle_beta   90.00
_cell.angle_gamma   90.00
#
_symmetry.space_group_name_H-M   'P 1'
#
loop_
_entity.id
_entity.type
_entity.pdbx_description
1 polymer ?
#
loop_
_entity_poly.entity_id
_entity_poly.type
_entity_poly.pdbx_seq_one_letter_code
_entity_poly.pdbx_strand_id
1 'polypeptide(L)'
;MIDAFLDSGFNYFDTAHGYPDGKSETALRDCLVARYPRNRFTLTNKLTNAHFKTEAEIRQFFESQLRLCGVDYFDFYLMHAQSAEIFAHFKKCHTYEQALNGGSPAVMPCVFPQAATACS
;
A
#
# COMPACT_ATOMS: atom_id res chain seq x y z
N MET A 1 5.12 -16.67 13.81
CA MET A 1 4.48 -15.38 14.13
C MET A 1 3.23 -15.16 13.30
N ILE A 2 3.33 -15.13 11.96
CA ILE A 2 2.19 -14.87 11.06
C ILE A 2 1.03 -15.84 11.29
N ASP A 3 1.32 -17.14 11.37
CA ASP A 3 0.31 -18.19 11.55
C ASP A 3 -0.48 -17.98 12.85
N ALA A 4 0.23 -17.86 13.97
CA ALA A 4 -0.38 -17.58 15.27
C ALA A 4 -1.19 -16.27 15.31
N PHE A 5 -0.74 -15.23 14.58
CA PHE A 5 -1.45 -13.95 14.49
C PHE A 5 -2.78 -14.08 13.74
N LEU A 6 -2.77 -14.78 12.59
CA LEU A 6 -3.97 -15.11 11.82
C LEU A 6 -4.92 -16.03 12.58
N ASP A 7 -4.39 -17.07 13.22
CA ASP A 7 -5.18 -18.03 14.02
C ASP A 7 -5.82 -17.37 15.25
N SER A 8 -5.21 -16.30 15.76
CA SER A 8 -5.78 -15.45 16.82
C SER A 8 -6.85 -14.47 16.32
N GLY A 9 -7.17 -14.49 15.02
CA GLY A 9 -8.21 -13.66 14.40
C GLY A 9 -7.74 -12.26 13.98
N PHE A 10 -6.45 -11.93 14.10
CA PHE A 10 -5.91 -10.67 13.58
C PHE A 10 -5.51 -10.81 12.12
N ASN A 11 -5.56 -9.71 11.36
CA ASN A 11 -5.35 -9.77 9.91
C ASN A 11 -4.62 -8.57 9.30
N TYR A 12 -4.19 -7.59 10.10
CA TYR A 12 -3.52 -6.39 9.61
C TYR A 12 -2.00 -6.53 9.62
N PHE A 13 -1.37 -6.42 8.46
CA PHE A 13 0.07 -6.44 8.28
C PHE A 13 0.53 -5.12 7.68
N ASP A 14 1.61 -4.58 8.23
CA ASP A 14 2.17 -3.29 7.84
C ASP A 14 3.64 -3.45 7.47
N THR A 15 4.04 -2.78 6.39
CA THR A 15 5.43 -2.72 5.93
C THR A 15 5.75 -1.35 5.37
N ALA A 16 7.02 -1.07 5.17
CA ALA A 16 7.50 0.07 4.39
C ALA A 16 8.78 -0.34 3.68
N HIS A 17 9.06 0.31 2.55
CA HIS A 17 10.36 0.16 1.94
C HIS A 17 11.46 0.65 2.91
N GLY A 18 12.53 -0.12 3.04
CA GLY A 18 13.62 0.11 4.01
C GLY A 18 13.47 -0.63 5.34
N TYR A 19 12.29 -1.13 5.70
CA TYR A 19 12.11 -1.96 6.90
C TYR A 19 12.83 -3.31 6.78
N PRO A 20 13.32 -3.85 7.90
CA PRO A 20 14.74 -3.96 8.22
C PRO A 20 15.61 -4.34 7.00
N ASP A 21 16.57 -3.48 6.69
CA ASP A 21 17.48 -3.60 5.54
C ASP A 21 16.76 -3.82 4.20
N GLY A 22 15.56 -3.27 4.06
CA GLY A 22 14.73 -3.43 2.86
C GLY A 22 14.16 -4.84 2.63
N LYS A 23 14.21 -5.72 3.64
CA LYS A 23 13.79 -7.12 3.52
C LYS A 23 12.35 -7.37 3.96
N SER A 24 11.69 -6.39 4.58
CA SER A 24 10.33 -6.57 5.11
C SER A 24 9.31 -6.95 4.03
N GLU A 25 9.36 -6.29 2.87
CA GLU A 25 8.45 -6.55 1.75
C GLU A 25 8.59 -7.98 1.20
N THR A 26 9.83 -8.46 1.02
CA THR A 26 10.08 -9.83 0.53
C THR A 26 9.82 -10.88 1.60
N ALA A 27 10.08 -10.58 2.88
CA ALA A 27 9.71 -11.47 3.98
C ALA A 27 8.19 -11.66 4.05
N LEU A 28 7.40 -10.59 3.87
CA LEU A 28 5.94 -10.71 3.78
C LEU A 28 5.50 -11.49 2.55
N ARG A 29 6.15 -11.31 1.39
CA ARG A 29 5.89 -12.14 0.21
C ARG A 29 6.03 -13.62 0.55
N ASP A 30 7.18 -14.01 1.11
CA ASP A 30 7.55 -15.41 1.31
C ASP A 30 6.77 -16.05 2.48
N CYS A 31 6.46 -15.29 3.54
CA CYS A 31 5.87 -15.83 4.77
C CYS A 31 4.35 -15.58 4.92
N LEU A 32 3.79 -14.59 4.23
CA LEU A 32 2.34 -14.27 4.25
C LEU A 32 1.70 -14.56 2.90
N VAL A 33 2.12 -13.84 1.85
CA VAL A 33 1.41 -13.80 0.57
C VAL A 33 1.46 -15.14 -0.15
N ALA A 34 2.61 -15.82 -0.13
CA ALA A 34 2.76 -17.15 -0.73
C ALA A 34 1.99 -18.26 0.01
N ARG A 35 1.53 -18.01 1.25
CA ARG A 35 1.00 -19.05 2.16
C ARG A 35 -0.50 -18.90 2.43
N TYR A 36 -1.06 -17.71 2.25
CA TYR A 36 -2.46 -17.41 2.58
C TYR A 36 -3.18 -16.73 1.42
N PRO A 37 -4.47 -17.03 1.21
CA PRO A 37 -5.25 -16.35 0.18
C PRO A 37 -5.36 -14.85 0.48
N ARG A 38 -5.36 -14.02 -0.56
CA ARG A 38 -5.30 -12.55 -0.43
C ARG A 38 -6.41 -11.93 0.42
N ASN A 39 -7.58 -12.58 0.48
CA ASN A 39 -8.74 -12.14 1.26
C ASN A 39 -8.63 -12.44 2.77
N ARG A 40 -7.58 -13.13 3.24
CA ARG A 40 -7.36 -13.41 4.67
C ARG A 40 -6.65 -12.31 5.44
N PHE A 41 -6.09 -11.34 4.76
CA PHE A 41 -5.29 -10.31 5.40
C PHE A 41 -5.44 -8.96 4.72
N THR A 42 -5.20 -7.92 5.51
CA THR A 42 -4.98 -6.56 5.06
C THR A 42 -3.48 -6.33 4.99
N LEU A 43 -2.99 -5.82 3.86
CA LEU A 43 -1.60 -5.45 3.66
C LEU A 43 -1.47 -3.96 3.40
N THR A 44 -0.76 -3.29 4.31
CA THR A 44 -0.45 -1.86 4.24
C THR A 44 0.99 -1.65 3.85
N ASN A 45 1.23 -0.74 2.92
CA ASN A 45 2.56 -0.25 2.60
C ASN A 45 2.58 1.28 2.63
N LYS A 46 3.77 1.88 2.50
CA LYS A 46 3.95 3.32 2.65
C LYS A 46 4.86 3.87 1.57
N LEU A 47 4.50 5.06 1.08
CA LEU A 47 5.39 5.89 0.29
C LEU A 47 6.37 6.61 1.22
N THR A 48 7.66 6.35 1.01
CA THR A 48 8.73 6.90 1.85
C THR A 48 9.51 7.93 1.03
N ASN A 49 9.64 9.15 1.57
CA ASN A 49 10.24 10.29 0.91
C ASN A 49 11.69 10.07 0.44
N ALA A 50 12.43 9.15 1.07
CA ALA A 50 13.80 8.84 0.69
C ALA A 50 13.93 8.08 -0.65
N HIS A 51 12.82 7.56 -1.20
CA HIS A 51 12.86 6.66 -2.36
C HIS A 51 12.23 7.25 -3.64
N PHE A 52 11.91 8.53 -3.64
CA PHE A 52 11.53 9.28 -4.84
C PHE A 52 11.95 10.74 -4.71
N LYS A 53 12.16 11.41 -5.84
CA LYS A 53 12.52 12.82 -5.95
C LYS A 53 11.53 13.60 -6.80
N THR A 54 10.87 12.93 -7.73
CA THR A 54 9.94 13.54 -8.69
C THR A 54 8.61 12.80 -8.73
N GLU A 55 7.56 13.46 -9.21
CA GLU A 55 6.23 12.87 -9.37
C GLU A 55 6.25 11.61 -10.25
N ALA A 56 7.03 11.62 -11.33
CA ALA A 56 7.12 10.51 -12.27
C ALA A 56 7.70 9.22 -11.65
N GLU A 57 8.53 9.35 -10.61
CA GLU A 57 9.14 8.21 -9.92
C GLU A 57 8.17 7.51 -8.95
N ILE A 58 7.13 8.19 -8.49
CA ILE A 58 6.18 7.66 -7.49
C ILE A 58 5.54 6.37 -7.98
N ARG A 59 5.07 6.36 -9.24
CA ARG A 59 4.42 5.18 -9.82
C ARG A 59 5.40 4.01 -9.96
N GLN A 60 6.59 4.27 -10.47
CA GLN A 60 7.62 3.23 -10.64
C GLN A 60 8.00 2.59 -9.30
N PHE A 61 8.10 3.42 -8.27
CA PHE A 61 8.39 2.97 -6.91
C PHE A 61 7.23 2.14 -6.34
N PHE A 62 5.98 2.62 -6.43
CA PHE A 62 4.80 1.87 -5.99
C PHE A 62 4.70 0.49 -6.67
N GLU A 63 4.88 0.43 -8.00
CA GLU A 63 4.85 -0.82 -8.74
C GLU A 63 6.00 -1.77 -8.34
N SER A 64 7.15 -1.23 -7.93
CA SER A 64 8.24 -2.03 -7.38
C SER A 64 7.87 -2.67 -6.04
N GLN A 65 7.17 -1.94 -5.17
CA GLN A 65 6.72 -2.44 -3.88
C GLN A 65 5.68 -3.55 -4.04
N LEU A 66 4.75 -3.40 -5.01
CA LEU A 66 3.81 -4.47 -5.39
C LEU A 66 4.55 -5.75 -5.80
N ARG A 67 5.56 -5.62 -6.68
CA ARG A 67 6.40 -6.76 -7.12
C ARG A 67 7.18 -7.39 -5.97
N LEU A 68 7.75 -6.59 -5.06
CA LEU A 68 8.51 -7.08 -3.91
C LEU A 68 7.62 -7.85 -2.93
N CYS A 69 6.42 -7.36 -2.66
CA CYS A 69 5.42 -8.02 -1.82
C CYS A 69 4.71 -9.19 -2.52
N GLY A 70 4.78 -9.27 -3.85
CA GLY A 70 4.08 -10.29 -4.65
C GLY A 70 2.56 -10.14 -4.66
N VAL A 71 2.05 -8.90 -4.65
CA VAL A 71 0.62 -8.59 -4.65
C VAL A 71 0.26 -7.63 -5.78
N ASP A 72 -0.99 -7.65 -6.21
CA ASP A 72 -1.50 -6.72 -7.23
C ASP A 72 -2.02 -5.39 -6.65
N TYR A 73 -2.29 -5.36 -5.33
CA TYR A 73 -2.78 -4.18 -4.63
C TYR A 73 -2.43 -4.19 -3.13
N PHE A 74 -2.34 -3.00 -2.53
CA PHE A 74 -2.34 -2.78 -1.08
C PHE A 74 -3.72 -2.33 -0.61
N ASP A 75 -4.16 -2.78 0.56
CA ASP A 75 -5.44 -2.33 1.14
C ASP A 75 -5.33 -0.88 1.62
N PHE A 76 -4.16 -0.51 2.14
CA PHE A 76 -3.83 0.86 2.51
C PHE A 76 -2.45 1.22 1.96
N TYR A 77 -2.34 2.43 1.43
CA TYR A 77 -1.06 3.01 1.01
C TYR A 77 -0.88 4.38 1.68
N LEU A 78 0.04 4.43 2.64
CA LEU A 78 0.18 5.59 3.52
C LEU A 78 1.35 6.49 3.10
N MET A 79 1.29 7.75 3.51
CA MET A 79 2.44 8.64 3.44
C MET A 79 3.29 8.44 4.70
N HIS A 80 4.49 7.83 4.57
CA HIS A 80 5.19 7.17 5.68
C HIS A 80 5.45 8.09 6.88
N ALA A 81 6.13 9.21 6.66
CA ALA A 81 6.31 10.19 7.72
C ALA A 81 5.98 11.58 7.18
N GLN A 82 5.35 12.40 8.01
CA GLN A 82 5.01 13.78 7.69
C GLN A 82 5.71 14.71 8.67
N SER A 83 6.48 15.63 8.12
CA SER A 83 7.00 16.84 8.76
C SER A 83 6.65 18.03 7.86
N ALA A 84 6.88 19.26 8.30
CA ALA A 84 6.63 20.44 7.45
C ALA A 84 7.40 20.35 6.11
N GLU A 85 8.64 19.85 6.16
CA GLU A 85 9.51 19.67 4.98
C GLU A 85 9.02 18.53 4.08
N ILE A 86 8.66 17.37 4.66
CA ILE A 86 8.17 16.23 3.88
C ILE A 86 6.81 16.56 3.25
N PHE A 87 5.94 17.25 3.97
CA PHE A 87 4.65 17.70 3.47
C PHE A 87 4.82 18.62 2.25
N ALA A 88 5.73 19.59 2.34
CA ALA A 88 6.04 20.49 1.22
C ALA A 88 6.60 19.72 0.01
N HIS A 89 7.46 18.72 0.24
CA HIS A 89 7.96 17.84 -0.82
C HIS A 89 6.83 17.03 -1.47
N PHE A 90 5.94 16.42 -0.68
CA PHE A 90 4.84 15.60 -1.19
C PHE A 90 3.82 16.44 -1.95
N LYS A 91 3.55 17.66 -1.50
CA LYS A 91 2.74 18.63 -2.25
C LYS A 91 3.39 19.03 -3.58
N LYS A 92 4.71 19.28 -3.58
CA LYS A 92 5.45 19.62 -4.81
C LYS A 92 5.44 18.47 -5.83
N CYS A 93 5.40 17.22 -5.37
CA CYS A 93 5.36 16.03 -6.22
C CYS A 93 3.94 15.50 -6.45
N HIS A 94 2.88 16.29 -6.14
CA HIS A 94 1.47 15.93 -6.34
C HIS A 94 1.09 14.55 -5.75
N THR A 95 1.75 14.18 -4.66
CA THR A 95 1.72 12.80 -4.14
C THR A 95 0.35 12.41 -3.58
N TYR A 96 -0.36 13.35 -2.96
CA TYR A 96 -1.70 13.10 -2.41
C TYR A 96 -2.73 12.94 -3.52
N GLU A 97 -2.61 13.74 -4.58
CA GLU A 97 -3.44 13.69 -5.76
C GLU A 97 -3.22 12.34 -6.49
N GLN A 98 -1.96 11.91 -6.65
CA GLN A 98 -1.63 10.60 -7.21
C GLN A 98 -2.21 9.44 -6.38
N ALA A 99 -2.21 9.55 -5.05
CA ALA A 99 -2.80 8.53 -4.17
C ALA A 99 -4.34 8.50 -4.24
N LEU A 100 -4.99 9.65 -4.42
CA LEU A 100 -6.46 9.76 -4.50
C LEU A 100 -7.01 9.42 -5.88
N ASN A 101 -6.28 9.76 -6.95
CA ASN A 101 -6.77 9.70 -8.33
C ASN A 101 -6.41 8.39 -9.07
N GLY A 102 -5.80 7.42 -8.37
CA GLY A 102 -5.54 6.09 -8.91
C GLY A 102 -4.16 5.95 -9.56
N GLY A 103 -3.18 5.57 -8.74
CA GLY A 103 -1.85 5.12 -9.18
C GLY A 103 -1.82 3.84 -10.03
N SER A 104 -2.95 3.35 -10.53
CA SER A 104 -3.07 2.33 -11.59
C SER A 104 -4.53 2.24 -12.07
N PRO A 105 -4.81 1.97 -13.36
CA PRO A 105 -6.16 1.60 -13.83
C PRO A 105 -6.74 0.34 -13.15
N ALA A 106 -5.96 -0.38 -12.33
CA ALA A 106 -6.39 -1.52 -11.53
C ALA A 106 -6.96 -1.14 -10.15
N VAL A 107 -6.75 0.09 -9.67
CA VAL A 107 -7.39 0.58 -8.45
C VAL A 107 -8.61 1.39 -8.89
N MET A 108 -9.67 0.67 -9.27
CA MET A 108 -10.99 1.28 -9.24
C MET A 108 -11.16 1.95 -7.88
N PRO A 109 -11.72 3.17 -7.81
CA PRO A 109 -12.09 3.71 -6.53
C PRO A 109 -12.99 2.66 -5.87
N CYS A 110 -12.84 2.45 -4.57
CA CYS A 110 -13.95 1.99 -3.75
C CYS A 110 -15.08 3.02 -3.91
N VAL A 111 -15.78 2.96 -5.03
CA VAL A 111 -17.13 3.45 -5.17
C VAL A 111 -17.88 2.55 -4.21
N PHE A 112 -18.15 3.07 -3.00
CA PHE A 112 -19.27 2.58 -2.21
C PHE A 112 -20.39 2.28 -3.21
N PRO A 113 -20.95 1.06 -3.24
CA PRO A 113 -22.05 0.80 -4.16
C PRO A 113 -23.07 1.89 -3.89
N GLN A 114 -23.28 2.74 -4.89
CA GLN A 114 -24.35 3.71 -4.85
C GLN A 114 -25.59 2.84 -4.72
N ALA A 115 -26.14 2.83 -3.49
CA ALA A 115 -27.28 2.03 -3.15
C ALA A 115 -28.31 2.26 -4.25
N ALA A 116 -28.65 1.17 -4.94
CA ALA A 116 -29.64 1.18 -5.97
C ALA A 116 -30.88 1.90 -5.42
N THR A 117 -31.23 3.02 -6.04
CA THR A 117 -32.57 3.58 -5.95
C THR A 117 -33.52 2.52 -6.51
N ALA A 118 -34.01 1.68 -5.62
CA ALA A 118 -35.13 0.80 -5.83
C ALA A 118 -35.98 0.86 -4.55
N CYS A 119 -36.74 1.95 -4.43
CA CYS A 119 -37.94 1.98 -3.61
C CYS A 119 -38.93 2.98 -4.24
N SER A 120 -40.13 2.44 -4.51
CA SER A 120 -41.35 3.03 -5.09
C SER A 120 -41.28 3.57 -6.50
#